data_AF-A0A3G7TKW2-F1
#
_entry.id   AF-A0A3G7TKW2-F1
#
_cell.length_a   1.000
_cell.length_b   1.000
_cell.length_c   1.000
_cell.angle_alpha   90.00
_cell.angle_beta   90.00
_cell.angle_gamma   90.00
#
_symmetry.space_group_name_H-M   'P 1'
#
loop_
_entity.id
_entity.type
_entity.pdbx_description
1 polymer ?
#
loop_
_entity_poly.entity_id
_entity_poly.type
_entity_poly.pdbx_seq_one_letter_code
_entity_poly.pdbx_strand_id
1 'polypeptide(L)'
;MKYGMANREDLIKKLHDQLKCGDSLIDLDDVRSYVSSPRLFDVTVRGFKETLAFVGDTFLDQRSMLADWPQRTHGISLERWQSVSSGVALIEDFPHNDTSISKIQVWAFEPSSLCEEQMRLAVALSYTTAEFRAESRIVGALNHVLNHLGFYVDGDRY
;
A
#
# COMPACT_ATOMS: atom_id res chain seq x y z
N MET A 1 -5.58 8.94 -20.50
CA MET A 1 -6.84 8.64 -19.78
C MET A 1 -6.45 8.12 -18.41
N LYS A 2 -6.88 8.74 -17.30
CA LYS A 2 -6.60 8.22 -15.95
C LYS A 2 -7.71 7.25 -15.54
N TYR A 3 -7.34 6.06 -15.06
CA TYR A 3 -8.29 5.07 -14.57
C TYR A 3 -8.85 5.39 -13.17
N GLY A 4 -8.26 6.36 -12.47
CA GLY A 4 -8.74 6.84 -11.17
C GLY A 4 -7.98 6.18 -10.03
N MET A 5 -8.69 5.41 -9.20
CA MET A 5 -8.20 4.80 -7.97
C MET A 5 -8.23 3.27 -8.03
N ALA A 6 -7.49 2.61 -7.13
CA ALA A 6 -7.34 1.16 -7.10
C ALA A 6 -8.63 0.38 -6.76
N ASN A 7 -9.64 1.03 -6.18
CA ASN A 7 -10.95 0.44 -5.86
C ASN A 7 -11.91 0.33 -7.06
N ARG A 8 -11.48 0.73 -8.25
CA ARG A 8 -12.33 0.66 -9.44
C ARG A 8 -12.55 -0.78 -9.90
N GLU A 9 -13.78 -1.09 -10.29
CA GLU A 9 -14.14 -2.37 -10.88
C GLU A 9 -13.42 -2.61 -12.22
N ASP A 10 -12.97 -3.86 -12.40
CA ASP A 10 -12.20 -4.35 -13.55
C ASP A 10 -10.91 -3.57 -13.82
N LEU A 11 -10.34 -2.88 -12.83
CA LEU A 11 -9.14 -2.06 -13.03
C LEU A 11 -7.97 -2.89 -13.58
N ILE A 12 -7.69 -4.04 -12.96
CA ILE A 12 -6.57 -4.91 -13.35
C ILE A 12 -6.72 -5.35 -14.81
N LYS A 13 -7.91 -5.80 -15.19
CA LYS A 13 -8.22 -6.17 -16.57
C LYS A 13 -8.00 -5.00 -17.54
N LYS A 14 -8.50 -3.80 -17.21
CA LYS A 14 -8.32 -2.59 -18.04
C LYS A 14 -6.86 -2.19 -18.18
N LEU A 15 -6.05 -2.35 -17.13
CA LEU A 15 -4.61 -2.10 -17.19
C LEU A 15 -3.92 -3.07 -18.13
N HIS A 16 -4.26 -4.37 -18.04
CA HIS A 16 -3.77 -5.38 -18.99
C HIS A 16 -4.14 -5.03 -20.43
N ASP A 17 -5.39 -4.68 -20.69
CA ASP A 17 -5.86 -4.35 -22.05
C ASP A 17 -5.15 -3.13 -22.66
N GLN A 18 -4.60 -2.22 -21.83
CA GLN A 18 -3.88 -1.03 -22.32
C GLN A 18 -2.37 -1.17 -22.36
N LEU A 19 -1.78 -1.79 -21.33
CA LEU A 19 -0.34 -1.74 -21.09
C LEU A 19 0.37 -3.03 -21.50
N LYS A 20 -0.37 -4.14 -21.61
CA LYS A 20 0.26 -5.43 -21.91
C LYS A 20 0.83 -5.43 -23.32
N CYS A 21 2.13 -5.69 -23.43
CA CYS A 21 2.84 -5.88 -24.69
C CYS A 21 3.39 -7.31 -24.72
N GLY A 22 2.65 -8.25 -25.34
CA GLY A 22 3.03 -9.66 -25.35
C GLY A 22 2.89 -10.33 -23.98
N ASP A 23 3.82 -11.21 -23.62
CA ASP A 23 3.79 -11.99 -22.37
C ASP A 23 4.60 -11.39 -21.22
N SER A 24 5.11 -10.16 -21.37
CA SER A 24 5.88 -9.50 -20.32
C SER A 24 4.98 -8.98 -19.18
N LEU A 25 5.55 -8.94 -17.97
CA LEU A 25 4.94 -8.23 -16.84
C LEU A 25 4.91 -6.72 -17.12
N ILE A 26 3.92 -6.02 -16.57
CA ILE A 26 3.75 -4.57 -16.70
C ILE A 26 4.49 -3.87 -15.56
N ASP A 27 5.29 -2.86 -15.87
CA ASP A 27 6.02 -2.06 -14.86
C ASP A 27 5.02 -1.22 -14.04
N LEU A 28 5.15 -1.25 -12.71
CA LEU A 28 4.32 -0.48 -11.80
C LEU A 28 4.43 1.04 -12.06
N ASP A 29 5.56 1.53 -12.57
CA ASP A 29 5.69 2.95 -12.93
C ASP A 29 4.83 3.34 -14.14
N ASP A 30 4.62 2.42 -15.09
CA ASP A 30 3.65 2.63 -16.16
C ASP A 30 2.24 2.68 -15.57
N VAL A 31 1.91 1.80 -14.62
CA VAL A 31 0.60 1.79 -13.94
C VAL A 31 0.34 3.09 -13.19
N ARG A 32 1.35 3.68 -12.53
CA ARG A 32 1.25 4.97 -11.80
C ARG A 32 0.85 6.14 -12.70
N SER A 33 1.07 6.04 -14.01
CA SER A 33 0.60 7.05 -14.98
C SER A 33 -0.93 7.02 -15.16
N TYR A 34 -1.59 5.92 -14.81
CA TYR A 34 -3.03 5.71 -14.99
C TYR A 34 -3.79 5.64 -13.67
N VAL A 35 -3.16 5.17 -12.60
CA VAL A 35 -3.80 4.95 -11.28
C VAL A 35 -3.11 5.80 -10.23
N SER A 36 -3.88 6.60 -9.52
CA SER A 36 -3.38 7.40 -8.41
C SER A 36 -3.07 6.54 -7.19
N SER A 37 -2.09 6.97 -6.38
CA SER A 37 -1.83 6.36 -5.06
C SER A 37 -3.11 6.42 -4.21
N PRO A 38 -3.50 5.32 -3.55
CA PRO A 38 -4.59 5.34 -2.59
C PRO A 38 -4.21 6.07 -1.30
N ARG A 39 -2.93 6.05 -0.90
CA ARG A 39 -2.41 6.65 0.33
C ARG A 39 -2.24 8.15 0.15
N LEU A 40 -2.84 8.89 1.07
CA LEU A 40 -2.78 10.35 1.15
C LEU A 40 -1.66 10.81 2.09
N PHE A 41 -1.61 10.25 3.30
CA PHE A 41 -0.59 10.51 4.31
C PHE A 41 -0.59 9.42 5.37
N ASP A 42 0.43 9.46 6.23
CA ASP A 42 0.54 8.56 7.38
C ASP A 42 0.52 9.31 8.68
N VAL A 43 0.07 8.63 9.73
CA VAL A 43 0.20 9.08 11.11
C VAL A 43 0.63 7.92 11.99
N THR A 44 1.41 8.24 13.01
CA THR A 44 1.79 7.28 14.04
C THR A 44 0.93 7.50 15.27
N VAL A 45 0.38 6.42 15.81
CA VAL A 45 -0.62 6.48 16.88
C VAL A 45 -0.30 5.47 17.97
N ARG A 46 -0.63 5.79 19.22
CA ARG A 46 -0.53 4.85 20.34
C ARG A 46 -1.89 4.30 20.74
N GLY A 47 -1.96 2.99 20.95
CA GLY A 47 -3.13 2.34 21.55
C GLY A 47 -4.39 2.43 20.69
N PHE A 48 -4.26 2.43 19.37
CA PHE A 48 -5.38 2.47 18.44
C PHE A 48 -6.09 1.11 18.44
N LYS A 49 -7.36 1.09 18.84
CA LYS A 49 -8.13 -0.14 19.14
C LYS A 49 -9.10 -0.57 18.03
N GLU A 50 -9.15 0.12 16.90
CA GLU A 50 -10.08 -0.26 15.84
C GLU A 50 -9.57 -1.41 14.98
N THR A 51 -10.48 -2.29 14.59
CA THR A 51 -10.23 -3.31 13.58
C THR A 51 -10.17 -2.64 12.21
N LEU A 52 -8.96 -2.51 11.69
CA LEU A 52 -8.66 -1.94 10.38
C LEU A 52 -7.96 -2.97 9.50
N ALA A 53 -8.08 -2.79 8.17
CA ALA A 53 -7.36 -3.61 7.21
C ALA A 53 -5.85 -3.41 7.38
N PHE A 54 -5.07 -4.49 7.25
CA PHE A 54 -3.62 -4.38 7.16
C PHE A 54 -3.22 -3.88 5.77
N VAL A 55 -2.33 -2.90 5.74
CA VAL A 55 -1.76 -2.31 4.52
C VAL A 55 -0.25 -2.11 4.71
N GLY A 56 0.47 -1.65 3.68
CA GLY A 56 1.90 -1.38 3.75
C GLY A 56 2.69 -2.59 4.26
N ASP A 57 3.65 -2.36 5.15
CA ASP A 57 4.62 -3.39 5.55
C ASP A 57 3.96 -4.59 6.22
N THR A 58 2.92 -4.41 7.02
CA THR A 58 2.21 -5.55 7.64
C THR A 58 1.48 -6.39 6.60
N PHE A 59 0.94 -5.77 5.54
CA PHE A 59 0.32 -6.52 4.44
C PHE A 59 1.36 -7.30 3.65
N LEU A 60 2.53 -6.69 3.40
CA LEU A 60 3.65 -7.33 2.70
C LEU A 60 4.26 -8.46 3.53
N ASP A 61 4.50 -8.25 4.82
CA ASP A 61 5.07 -9.23 5.73
C ASP A 61 4.21 -10.50 5.78
N GLN A 62 2.89 -10.34 5.96
CA GLN A 62 1.93 -11.46 5.98
C GLN A 62 1.94 -12.32 4.71
N ARG A 63 2.46 -11.82 3.58
CA ARG A 63 2.44 -12.50 2.27
C ARG A 63 3.82 -12.91 1.79
N SER A 64 4.85 -12.16 2.11
CA SER A 64 6.22 -12.37 1.62
C SER A 64 7.16 -12.88 2.70
N MET A 65 6.88 -12.61 3.97
CA MET A 65 7.81 -12.79 5.10
C MET A 65 9.11 -12.00 4.94
N LEU A 66 9.09 -10.90 4.17
CA LEU A 66 10.27 -10.10 3.84
C LEU A 66 10.21 -8.67 4.39
N ALA A 67 9.15 -8.28 5.11
CA ALA A 67 9.05 -6.94 5.67
C ALA A 67 9.38 -6.97 7.17
N ASP A 68 10.43 -6.26 7.56
CA ASP A 68 11.03 -6.37 8.89
C ASP A 68 10.48 -5.34 9.91
N TRP A 69 9.42 -4.61 9.57
CA TRP A 69 8.97 -3.50 10.40
C TRP A 69 8.08 -3.98 11.57
N PRO A 70 8.49 -3.77 12.84
CA PRO A 70 7.77 -4.31 14.00
C PRO A 70 6.44 -3.60 14.29
N GLN A 71 6.28 -2.33 13.87
CA GLN A 71 5.02 -1.62 14.03
C GLN A 71 4.01 -2.07 12.98
N ARG A 72 2.80 -2.39 13.44
CA ARG A 72 1.71 -2.74 12.54
C ARG A 72 1.28 -1.53 11.73
N THR A 73 1.08 -1.75 10.44
CA THR A 73 0.56 -0.76 9.50
C THR A 73 -0.88 -1.09 9.14
N HIS A 74 -1.78 -0.16 9.43
CA HIS A 74 -3.21 -0.29 9.20
C HIS A 74 -3.69 0.77 8.21
N GLY A 75 -4.70 0.44 7.41
CA GLY A 75 -5.33 1.34 6.46
C GLY A 75 -6.69 1.84 6.96
N ILE A 76 -6.96 3.13 6.77
CA ILE A 76 -8.26 3.74 7.07
C ILE A 76 -8.64 4.74 5.97
N SER A 77 -9.92 4.89 5.66
CA SER A 77 -10.40 5.97 4.79
C SER A 77 -10.25 7.35 5.45
N LEU A 78 -10.06 8.39 4.64
CA LEU A 78 -10.01 9.78 5.13
C LEU A 78 -11.27 10.17 5.93
N GLU A 79 -12.45 9.78 5.45
CA GLU A 79 -13.73 10.06 6.11
C GLU A 79 -13.80 9.42 7.51
N ARG A 80 -13.42 8.14 7.63
CA ARG A 80 -13.40 7.47 8.93
C ARG A 80 -12.31 8.04 9.83
N TRP A 81 -11.15 8.37 9.28
CA TRP A 81 -10.08 9.04 10.02
C TRP A 81 -10.54 10.35 10.65
N GLN A 82 -11.21 11.21 9.89
CA GLN A 82 -11.75 12.49 10.39
C GLN A 82 -12.73 12.30 11.57
N SER A 83 -13.47 11.18 11.59
CA SER A 83 -14.42 10.88 12.65
C SER A 83 -13.76 10.38 13.94
N VAL A 84 -12.58 9.75 13.85
CA VAL A 84 -11.91 9.12 15.00
C VAL A 84 -10.68 9.91 15.49
N SER A 85 -10.12 10.78 14.65
CA SER A 85 -8.81 11.41 14.90
C SER A 85 -8.76 12.27 16.17
N SER A 86 -9.90 12.84 16.59
CA SER A 86 -9.97 13.66 17.82
C SER A 86 -9.72 12.86 19.10
N GLY A 87 -9.92 11.54 19.07
CA GLY A 87 -9.70 10.64 20.20
C GLY A 87 -8.35 9.93 20.20
N VAL A 88 -7.48 10.22 19.22
CA VAL A 88 -6.26 9.46 18.99
C VAL A 88 -5.03 10.29 19.40
N ALA A 89 -4.15 9.67 20.19
CA ALA A 89 -2.87 10.26 20.54
C ALA A 89 -1.89 10.08 19.38
N LEU A 90 -1.60 11.18 18.67
CA LEU A 90 -0.55 11.24 17.66
C LEU A 90 0.82 11.25 18.33
N ILE A 91 1.75 10.48 17.78
CA ILE A 91 3.11 10.33 18.31
C ILE A 91 4.10 10.74 17.23
N GLU A 92 5.04 11.61 17.57
CA GLU A 92 6.11 12.03 16.65
C GLU A 92 7.37 11.18 16.85
N ASP A 93 7.73 10.90 18.10
CA ASP A 93 8.93 10.12 18.45
C ASP A 93 8.60 8.91 19.34
N PHE A 94 9.22 7.78 19.02
CA PHE A 94 9.05 6.56 19.79
C PHE A 94 10.21 5.56 19.62
N PRO A 95 10.42 4.66 20.59
CA PRO A 95 11.37 3.57 20.45
C PRO A 95 10.95 2.60 19.34
N HIS A 96 11.90 2.17 18.51
CA HIS A 96 11.67 1.28 17.36
C HIS A 96 10.98 -0.06 17.70
N ASN A 97 11.00 -0.51 18.96
CA ASN A 97 10.38 -1.78 19.37
C ASN A 97 9.11 -1.61 20.21
N ASP A 98 8.56 -0.40 20.28
CA ASP A 98 7.30 -0.16 20.99
C ASP A 98 6.13 -0.72 20.16
N THR A 99 5.63 -1.89 20.57
CA THR A 99 4.51 -2.60 19.93
C THR A 99 3.14 -2.02 20.30
N SER A 100 3.08 -1.05 21.22
CA SER A 100 1.86 -0.31 21.51
C SER A 100 1.55 0.76 20.45
N ILE A 101 2.49 0.94 19.52
CA ILE A 101 2.44 1.94 18.46
C ILE A 101 2.11 1.27 17.13
N SER A 102 1.23 1.92 16.39
CA SER A 102 0.84 1.51 15.06
C SER A 102 1.02 2.68 14.09
N LYS A 103 1.32 2.34 12.84
CA LYS A 103 1.28 3.27 11.72
C LYS A 103 -0.09 3.17 11.06
N ILE A 104 -0.74 4.31 10.85
CA ILE A 104 -2.01 4.39 10.12
C ILE A 104 -1.73 5.07 8.79
N GLN A 105 -2.00 4.38 7.68
CA GLN A 105 -2.07 4.98 6.37
C GLN A 105 -3.49 5.46 6.11
N VAL A 106 -3.65 6.75 5.87
CA VAL A 106 -4.94 7.34 5.52
C VAL A 106 -5.09 7.33 4.01
N TRP A 107 -6.14 6.65 3.52
CA TRP A 107 -6.40 6.41 2.11
C TRP A 107 -7.59 7.23 1.61
N ALA A 108 -7.62 7.48 0.30
CA ALA A 108 -8.69 8.21 -0.38
C ALA A 108 -10.04 7.47 -0.39
N PHE A 109 -10.05 6.17 -0.09
CA PHE A 109 -11.23 5.33 -0.01
C PHE A 109 -11.02 4.25 1.06
N GLU A 110 -12.06 3.50 1.39
CA GLU A 110 -12.03 2.49 2.45
C GLU A 110 -11.20 1.26 2.04
N PRO A 111 -10.06 0.97 2.68
CA PRO A 111 -9.20 -0.15 2.27
C PRO A 111 -9.89 -1.50 2.43
N SER A 112 -10.76 -1.65 3.44
CA SER A 112 -11.51 -2.89 3.67
C SER A 112 -12.54 -3.22 2.59
N SER A 113 -12.82 -2.29 1.67
CA SER A 113 -13.70 -2.53 0.52
C SER A 113 -13.02 -3.28 -0.64
N LEU A 114 -11.69 -3.40 -0.62
CA LEU A 114 -10.94 -4.02 -1.72
C LEU A 114 -10.99 -5.54 -1.65
N CYS A 115 -11.08 -6.20 -2.81
CA CYS A 115 -10.75 -7.61 -2.90
C CYS A 115 -9.23 -7.81 -2.78
N GLU A 116 -8.79 -9.06 -2.59
CA GLU A 116 -7.37 -9.40 -2.42
C GLU A 116 -6.49 -8.85 -3.57
N GLU A 117 -6.89 -9.05 -4.82
CA GLU A 117 -6.10 -8.59 -5.98
C GLU A 117 -6.00 -7.06 -6.04
N GLN A 118 -7.13 -6.36 -5.80
CA GLN A 118 -7.15 -4.90 -5.74
C GLN A 118 -6.29 -4.39 -4.59
N MET A 119 -6.33 -5.04 -3.42
CA MET A 119 -5.53 -4.67 -2.26
C MET A 119 -4.03 -4.79 -2.56
N ARG A 120 -3.61 -5.87 -3.23
CA ARG A 120 -2.20 -6.05 -3.63
C ARG A 120 -1.71 -4.91 -4.51
N LEU A 121 -2.47 -4.55 -5.54
CA LEU A 121 -2.14 -3.43 -6.41
C LEU A 121 -2.19 -2.09 -5.65
N ALA A 122 -3.20 -1.88 -4.80
CA ALA A 122 -3.35 -0.66 -4.01
C ALA A 122 -2.18 -0.44 -3.04
N VAL A 123 -1.74 -1.48 -2.34
CA VAL A 123 -0.58 -1.45 -1.44
C VAL A 123 0.69 -1.14 -2.25
N ALA A 124 0.89 -1.77 -3.42
CA ALA A 124 2.04 -1.45 -4.25
C ALA A 124 2.08 0.02 -4.69
N LEU A 125 0.92 0.56 -5.09
CA LEU A 125 0.78 1.96 -5.52
C LEU A 125 0.89 2.96 -4.35
N SER A 126 0.82 2.51 -3.09
CA SER A 126 0.93 3.38 -1.92
C SER A 126 2.38 3.67 -1.51
N TYR A 127 3.34 2.89 -2.01
CA TYR A 127 4.76 3.17 -1.80
C TYR A 127 5.24 4.27 -2.75
N THR A 128 6.14 5.10 -2.24
CA THR A 128 6.82 6.16 -2.98
C THR A 128 8.17 5.70 -3.50
N THR A 129 8.69 6.39 -4.53
CA THR A 129 10.07 6.20 -4.99
C THR A 129 11.11 6.39 -3.88
N ALA A 130 10.87 7.31 -2.95
CA ALA A 130 11.78 7.53 -1.82
C ALA A 130 11.84 6.31 -0.88
N GLU A 131 10.70 5.65 -0.64
CA GLU A 131 10.64 4.44 0.17
C GLU A 131 11.35 3.26 -0.52
N PHE A 132 11.22 3.11 -1.84
CA PHE A 132 11.95 2.08 -2.59
C PHE A 132 13.48 2.26 -2.50
N ARG A 133 13.96 3.49 -2.56
CA ARG A 133 15.40 3.82 -2.40
C ARG A 133 15.90 3.60 -0.98
N ALA A 134 15.04 3.81 0.01
CA ALA A 134 15.40 3.66 1.41
C ALA A 134 15.51 2.18 1.82
N GLU A 135 14.66 1.30 1.26
CA GLU A 135 14.56 -0.11 1.65
C GLU A 135 14.33 -0.99 0.41
N SER A 136 15.41 -1.47 -0.20
CA SER A 136 15.35 -2.28 -1.42
C SER A 136 14.62 -3.61 -1.26
N ARG A 137 14.49 -4.13 -0.03
CA ARG A 137 13.73 -5.35 0.27
C ARG A 137 12.23 -5.21 -0.04
N ILE A 138 11.69 -3.99 0.05
CA ILE A 138 10.30 -3.70 -0.32
C ILE A 138 10.04 -4.10 -1.77
N VAL A 139 11.00 -3.88 -2.68
CA VAL A 139 10.86 -4.26 -4.09
C VAL A 139 10.68 -5.78 -4.23
N GLY A 140 11.47 -6.57 -3.50
CA GLY A 140 11.35 -8.03 -3.49
C GLY A 140 9.99 -8.50 -2.97
N ALA A 141 9.54 -7.92 -1.85
CA ALA A 141 8.22 -8.21 -1.27
C ALA A 141 7.07 -7.84 -2.23
N LEU A 142 7.17 -6.68 -2.89
CA LEU A 142 6.18 -6.24 -3.87
C LEU A 142 6.15 -7.15 -5.10
N ASN A 143 7.30 -7.54 -5.63
CA ASN A 143 7.36 -8.48 -6.76
C ASN A 143 6.75 -9.84 -6.41
N HIS A 144 6.95 -10.35 -5.19
CA HIS A 144 6.26 -11.54 -4.72
C HIS A 144 4.73 -11.38 -4.74
N VAL A 145 4.26 -10.19 -4.37
CA VAL A 145 2.84 -9.86 -4.29
C VAL A 145 2.21 -9.49 -5.64
N LEU A 146 2.99 -9.02 -6.63
CA LEU A 146 2.46 -8.48 -7.89
C LEU A 146 2.58 -9.42 -9.08
N ASN A 147 3.58 -10.30 -9.12
CA ASN A 147 3.90 -11.06 -10.34
C ASN A 147 2.72 -11.92 -10.83
N HIS A 148 1.93 -12.50 -9.93
CA HIS A 148 0.74 -13.30 -10.32
C HIS A 148 -0.41 -12.44 -10.89
N LEU A 149 -0.42 -11.14 -10.60
CA LEU A 149 -1.33 -10.17 -11.21
C LEU A 149 -0.80 -9.65 -12.55
N GLY A 150 0.41 -10.03 -12.94
CA GLY A 150 1.05 -9.60 -14.18
C GLY A 150 1.74 -8.23 -14.09
N PHE A 151 2.08 -7.77 -12.89
CA PHE A 151 2.82 -6.52 -12.66
C PHE A 151 4.14 -6.78 -11.94
N TYR A 152 5.09 -5.85 -12.03
CA TYR A 152 6.35 -5.90 -11.30
C TYR A 152 6.87 -4.50 -10.96
N VAL A 153 7.84 -4.44 -10.06
CA VAL A 153 8.65 -3.26 -9.72
C VAL A 153 10.09 -3.54 -10.15
N ASP A 154 10.61 -2.67 -11.00
CA ASP A 154 12.01 -2.70 -11.45
C ASP A 154 12.94 -2.26 -10.30
N GLY A 155 13.69 -3.22 -9.74
CA GLY A 155 14.60 -2.96 -8.62
C GLY A 155 15.89 -2.25 -9.01
N ASP A 156 16.33 -2.36 -10.25
CA ASP A 156 17.59 -1.72 -10.70
C ASP A 156 17.44 -0.19 -10.82
N ARG A 157 16.21 0.32 -10.72
CA ARG A 157 15.86 1.74 -10.78
C ARG A 157 16.01 2.48 -9.45
N TYR A 158 16.09 1.75 -8.32
CA TYR A 158 15.96 2.31 -6.98
C TYR A 158 17.18 2.03 -6.09
#